data_AF-A0A3M1SD26-F1
#
_entry.id   AF-A0A3M1SD26-F1
#
_cell.length_a   1.000
_cell.length_b   1.000
_cell.length_c   1.000
_cell.angle_alpha   90.00
_cell.angle_beta   90.00
_cell.angle_gamma   90.00
#
_symmetry.space_group_name_H-M   'P 1'
#
loop_
_entity.id
_entity.type
_entity.pdbx_description
1 polymer ?
#
loop_
_entity_poly.entity_id
_entity_poly.type
_entity_poly.pdbx_seq_one_letter_code
_entity_poly.pdbx_strand_id
1 'polypeptide(L)'
;MKIDINFVISVVSVLLMFYCFYLVVSLKQMVPGGMVGKRWNFLVLLVTFFTIGYLTTPFFSVIPENLLRLIVSLIFFFGAIYVIITVKLIYKIIQELTE
;
A
#
# COMPACT_ATOMS: atom_id res chain seq x y z
N MET A 1 -11.96 19.62 -17.51
CA MET A 1 -12.22 18.58 -16.49
C MET A 1 -13.43 18.98 -15.68
N LYS A 2 -14.47 18.16 -15.62
CA LYS A 2 -15.54 18.35 -14.62
C LYS A 2 -15.00 17.81 -13.30
N ILE A 3 -14.94 18.66 -12.28
CA ILE A 3 -14.61 18.23 -10.92
C ILE A 3 -15.85 17.49 -10.42
N ASP A 4 -15.82 16.17 -10.45
CA ASP A 4 -16.83 15.32 -9.83
C ASP A 4 -16.26 14.64 -8.57
N ILE A 5 -17.15 14.05 -7.77
CA ILE A 5 -16.77 13.42 -6.51
C ILE A 5 -15.74 12.30 -6.72
N ASN A 6 -15.83 11.58 -7.84
CA ASN A 6 -14.91 10.49 -8.19
C ASN A 6 -13.51 11.03 -8.44
N PHE A 7 -13.38 12.13 -9.17
CA PHE A 7 -12.10 12.78 -9.43
C PHE A 7 -11.45 13.26 -8.12
N VAL A 8 -12.23 13.88 -7.22
CA VAL A 8 -11.74 14.32 -5.91
C VAL A 8 -11.24 13.13 -5.09
N ILE A 9 -12.01 12.04 -5.01
CA ILE A 9 -11.61 10.82 -4.31
C ILE A 9 -10.32 10.27 -4.91
N SER A 10 -10.21 10.15 -6.24
CA SER A 10 -8.99 9.65 -6.90
C SER A 10 -7.75 10.47 -6.55
N VAL A 11 -7.85 11.81 -6.59
CA VAL A 11 -6.73 12.69 -6.23
C VAL A 11 -6.34 12.52 -4.76
N VAL A 12 -7.31 12.52 -3.84
CA VAL A 12 -7.06 12.33 -2.40
C VAL A 12 -6.45 10.95 -2.13
N SER A 13 -6.95 9.91 -2.77
CA SER A 13 -6.44 8.54 -2.68
C SER A 13 -4.97 8.45 -3.11
N VAL A 14 -4.58 9.11 -4.20
CA VAL A 14 -3.19 9.18 -4.65
C VAL A 14 -2.31 9.90 -3.62
N LEU A 15 -2.78 11.04 -3.09
CA LEU A 15 -2.04 11.80 -2.08
C LEU A 15 -1.82 10.99 -0.79
N LEU A 16 -2.88 10.31 -0.30
CA LEU A 16 -2.79 9.43 0.87
C LEU A 16 -1.83 8.26 0.64
N MET A 17 -1.83 7.69 -0.57
CA MET A 17 -0.91 6.60 -0.91
C MET A 17 0.55 7.08 -0.93
N PHE A 18 0.83 8.27 -1.47
CA PHE A 18 2.16 8.87 -1.39
C PHE A 18 2.59 9.14 0.05
N TYR A 19 1.69 9.63 0.89
CA TYR A 19 1.96 9.81 2.32
C TYR A 19 2.29 8.47 3.00
N CYS A 20 1.53 7.41 2.71
CA CYS A 20 1.78 6.06 3.21
C CYS A 20 3.14 5.52 2.74
N PHE A 21 3.48 5.73 1.47
CA PHE A 21 4.77 5.36 0.90
C PHE A 21 5.92 6.08 1.59
N TYR A 22 5.80 7.40 1.79
CA TYR A 22 6.78 8.17 2.55
C TYR A 22 6.94 7.62 3.97
N LEU A 23 5.83 7.36 4.66
CA LEU A 23 5.80 6.87 6.04
C LEU A 23 6.46 5.49 6.19
N VAL A 24 6.16 4.53 5.29
CA VAL A 24 6.74 3.19 5.38
C VAL A 24 8.25 3.20 5.08
N VAL A 25 8.69 4.10 4.19
CA VAL A 25 10.11 4.27 3.86
C VAL A 25 10.85 4.99 4.97
N SER A 26 10.28 6.04 5.56
CA SER A 26 10.92 6.80 6.65
C SER A 26 11.06 5.95 7.92
N LEU A 27 10.01 5.20 8.27
CA LEU A 27 10.02 4.31 9.43
C LEU A 27 10.99 3.14 9.29
N LYS A 28 11.38 2.75 8.07
CA LYS A 28 12.32 1.64 7.83
C LYS A 28 13.64 1.81 8.60
N GLN A 29 14.10 3.04 8.81
CA GLN A 29 15.33 3.33 9.55
C GLN A 29 15.17 3.13 11.07
N MET A 30 13.93 3.22 11.58
CA MET A 30 13.60 3.06 12.99
C MET A 30 13.30 1.61 13.37
N VAL A 31 13.06 0.74 12.39
CA VAL A 31 12.75 -0.68 12.65
C VAL A 31 14.03 -1.44 13.02
N PRO A 32 14.07 -2.11 14.18
CA PRO A 32 15.21 -2.94 14.58
C PRO A 32 15.58 -3.96 13.49
N GLY A 33 16.89 -4.11 13.26
CA GLY A 33 17.42 -5.11 12.33
C GLY A 33 16.99 -6.53 12.72
N GLY A 34 16.96 -7.44 11.72
CA GLY A 34 16.62 -8.86 11.95
C GLY A 34 15.33 -9.30 11.23
N MET A 35 14.55 -10.16 11.88
CA MET A 35 13.36 -10.78 11.27
C MET A 35 12.23 -9.77 11.02
N VAL A 36 12.13 -8.72 11.85
CA VAL A 36 11.15 -7.63 11.69
C VAL A 36 11.52 -6.76 10.48
N GLY A 37 12.80 -6.40 10.31
CA GLY A 37 13.29 -5.65 9.15
C GLY A 37 13.08 -6.35 7.80
N LYS A 38 13.23 -7.68 7.73
CA LYS A 38 12.93 -8.45 6.50
C LYS A 38 11.46 -8.35 6.09
N ARG A 39 10.53 -8.48 7.05
CA ARG A 39 9.09 -8.31 6.81
C ARG A 39 8.76 -6.87 6.43
N TRP A 40 9.43 -5.90 7.05
CA TRP A 40 9.29 -4.48 6.71
C TRP A 40 9.70 -4.17 5.27
N ASN A 41 10.82 -4.73 4.78
CA ASN A 41 11.21 -4.58 3.37
C ASN A 41 10.15 -5.12 2.41
N PHE A 42 9.47 -6.21 2.77
CA PHE A 42 8.37 -6.73 1.98
C PHE A 42 7.13 -5.83 2.04
N LEU A 43 6.84 -5.22 3.20
CA LEU A 43 5.78 -4.20 3.31
C LEU A 43 6.09 -2.99 2.41
N VAL A 44 7.32 -2.48 2.42
CA VAL A 44 7.74 -1.39 1.53
C VAL A 44 7.52 -1.77 0.06
N LEU A 45 7.90 -2.98 -0.34
CA LEU A 45 7.69 -3.47 -1.71
C LEU A 45 6.19 -3.50 -2.08
N LEU A 46 5.33 -4.01 -1.19
CA LEU A 46 3.88 -4.03 -1.40
C LEU A 46 3.30 -2.62 -1.51
N VAL A 47 3.73 -1.69 -0.65
CA VAL A 47 3.27 -0.28 -0.71
C VAL A 47 3.74 0.40 -2.00
N THR A 48 4.94 0.09 -2.51
CA THR A 48 5.37 0.54 -3.84
C THR A 48 4.41 0.05 -4.93
N PHE A 49 4.04 -1.23 -4.91
CA PHE A 49 3.08 -1.80 -5.86
C PHE A 49 1.71 -1.11 -5.78
N PHE A 50 1.21 -0.84 -4.57
CA PHE A 50 -0.04 -0.07 -4.42
C PHE A 50 0.10 1.36 -4.91
N THR A 51 1.22 2.03 -4.66
CA THR A 51 1.46 3.39 -5.15
C THR A 51 1.36 3.45 -6.67
N ILE A 52 1.98 2.50 -7.36
CA ILE A 52 1.86 2.37 -8.82
C ILE A 52 0.40 2.13 -9.23
N GLY A 53 -0.31 1.24 -8.54
CA GLY A 53 -1.73 0.99 -8.79
C GLY A 53 -2.60 2.23 -8.62
N TYR A 54 -2.41 2.99 -7.54
CA TYR A 54 -3.19 4.21 -7.26
C TYR A 54 -2.89 5.33 -8.26
N LEU A 55 -1.66 5.42 -8.78
CA LEU A 55 -1.32 6.36 -9.86
C LEU A 55 -2.11 6.13 -11.15
N THR A 56 -2.66 4.93 -11.35
CA THR A 56 -3.52 4.63 -12.51
C THR A 56 -4.96 5.10 -12.33
N THR A 57 -5.40 5.43 -11.10
CA THR A 57 -6.80 5.83 -10.81
C THR A 57 -7.31 7.03 -11.61
N PRO A 58 -6.52 8.10 -11.89
CA PRO A 58 -6.99 9.21 -12.73
C PRO A 58 -7.20 8.81 -14.19
N PHE A 59 -6.60 7.69 -14.62
CA PHE A 59 -6.63 7.18 -16.00
C PHE A 59 -7.62 6.02 -16.18
N PHE A 60 -8.41 5.66 -15.16
CA PHE A 60 -9.35 4.54 -15.25
C PHE A 60 -10.36 4.67 -16.41
N SER A 61 -10.72 5.89 -16.81
CA SER A 61 -11.64 6.12 -17.93
C SER A 61 -11.07 5.76 -19.31
N VAL A 62 -9.73 5.66 -19.44
CA VAL A 62 -9.04 5.34 -20.70
C VAL A 62 -8.40 3.95 -20.70
N ILE A 63 -8.42 3.24 -19.56
CA ILE A 63 -7.89 1.88 -19.43
C ILE A 63 -8.97 0.86 -19.86
N PRO A 64 -8.62 -0.15 -20.68
CA PRO A 64 -9.55 -1.22 -21.05
C PRO A 64 -10.10 -1.97 -19.81
N GLU A 65 -11.39 -2.29 -19.80
CA GLU A 65 -12.05 -2.90 -18.63
C GLU A 65 -11.38 -4.20 -18.15
N ASN A 66 -10.89 -5.03 -19.07
CA ASN A 66 -10.20 -6.27 -18.72
C ASN A 66 -8.90 -5.99 -17.94
N LEU A 67 -8.15 -4.98 -18.37
CA LEU A 67 -6.92 -4.56 -17.69
C LEU A 67 -7.22 -3.91 -16.34
N LEU A 68 -8.27 -3.09 -16.26
CA LEU A 68 -8.73 -2.50 -15.00
C LEU A 68 -9.11 -3.60 -14.00
N ARG A 69 -9.88 -4.61 -14.43
CA ARG A 69 -10.26 -5.75 -13.59
C ARG A 69 -9.05 -6.53 -13.08
N LEU A 70 -8.03 -6.73 -13.94
CA LEU A 70 -6.77 -7.34 -13.56
C LEU A 70 -6.03 -6.51 -12.50
N ILE A 71 -5.87 -5.20 -12.72
CA ILE A 71 -5.22 -4.29 -11.77
C ILE A 71 -5.92 -4.33 -10.42
N VAL A 72 -7.25 -4.19 -10.40
CA VAL A 72 -8.05 -4.23 -9.17
C VAL A 72 -7.91 -5.58 -8.46
N SER A 73 -7.94 -6.69 -9.19
CA SER A 73 -7.77 -8.04 -8.62
C SER A 73 -6.37 -8.22 -8.00
N LEU A 74 -5.33 -7.71 -8.66
CA LEU A 74 -3.96 -7.73 -8.12
C LEU A 74 -3.86 -6.87 -6.87
N ILE A 75 -4.46 -5.67 -6.86
CA ILE A 75 -4.49 -4.80 -5.68
C ILE A 75 -5.18 -5.52 -4.51
N PHE A 76 -6.32 -6.16 -4.73
CA PHE A 76 -6.99 -6.92 -3.66
C PHE A 76 -6.17 -8.11 -3.18
N PHE A 77 -5.55 -8.87 -4.10
CA PHE A 77 -4.72 -10.02 -3.76
C PHE A 77 -3.49 -9.62 -2.92
N PHE A 78 -2.71 -8.64 -3.40
CA PHE A 78 -1.60 -8.10 -2.64
C PHE A 78 -2.06 -7.40 -1.36
N GLY A 79 -3.27 -6.83 -1.35
CA GLY A 79 -3.91 -6.22 -0.19
C GLY A 79 -4.11 -7.23 0.95
N ALA A 80 -4.62 -8.42 0.63
CA ALA A 80 -4.75 -9.50 1.59
C ALA A 80 -3.38 -9.93 2.16
N ILE A 81 -2.36 -10.05 1.31
CA ILE A 81 -1.00 -10.38 1.74
C ILE A 81 -0.43 -9.28 2.68
N TYR A 82 -0.62 -8.01 2.32
CA TYR A 82 -0.21 -6.87 3.14
C TYR A 82 -0.83 -6.91 4.53
N VAL A 83 -2.15 -7.15 4.62
CA VAL A 83 -2.86 -7.24 5.90
C VAL A 83 -2.32 -8.38 6.75
N ILE A 84 -2.12 -9.57 6.17
CA ILE A 84 -1.56 -10.73 6.89
C ILE A 84 -0.18 -10.41 7.49
N ILE A 85 0.69 -9.78 6.70
CA ILE A 85 2.05 -9.44 7.16
C ILE A 85 1.99 -8.37 8.25
N THR A 86 1.13 -7.36 8.07
CA THR A 86 0.96 -6.27 9.03
C THR A 86 0.46 -6.81 10.38
N VAL A 87 -0.56 -7.67 10.39
CA VAL A 87 -1.06 -8.31 11.63
C VAL A 87 0.04 -9.14 12.29
N LYS A 88 0.79 -9.96 11.53
CA LYS A 88 1.91 -10.75 12.06
C LYS A 88 3.05 -9.90 12.61
N LEU A 89 3.28 -8.72 12.04
CA LEU A 89 4.30 -7.79 12.48
C LEU A 89 3.88 -7.11 13.77
N ILE A 90 2.63 -6.61 13.85
CA ILE A 90 2.05 -6.03 15.07
C ILE A 90 2.05 -7.05 16.20
N TYR A 91 1.59 -8.28 15.95
CA TYR A 91 1.60 -9.35 16.95
C TYR A 91 3.00 -9.58 17.53
N LYS A 92 4.02 -9.62 16.65
CA LYS A 92 5.41 -9.81 17.06
C LYS A 92 5.93 -8.63 17.89
N ILE A 93 5.58 -7.40 17.52
CA ILE A 93 5.95 -6.20 18.29
C ILE A 93 5.30 -6.22 19.68
N ILE A 94 4.01 -6.58 19.78
CA ILE A 94 3.32 -6.69 21.07
C ILE A 94 4.01 -7.74 21.94
N GLN A 95 4.37 -8.91 21.36
CA GLN A 95 5.07 -9.95 22.10
C GLN A 95 6.43 -9.46 22.62
N GLU A 96 7.24 -8.80 21.78
CA GLU A 96 8.55 -8.26 22.17
C GLU A 96 8.48 -7.13 23.21
N LEU A 97 7.35 -6.42 23.32
CA LEU A 97 7.14 -5.37 24.33
C LEU A 97 6.55 -5.88 25.65
N THR A 98 6.00 -7.10 25.66
CA THR A 98 5.34 -7.70 26.82
C THR A 98 6.27 -8.63 27.60
N GLU A 99 7.30 -9.18 26.94
CA GLU A 99 8.43 -9.89 27.56
C GLU A 99 9.47 -8.91 28.13
#